data_AF-A0AAU2NJJ7-F1
#
_entry.id   AF-A0AAU2NJJ7-F1
#
_cell.length_a   1.000
_cell.length_b   1.000
_cell.length_c   1.000
_cell.angle_alpha   90.00
_cell.angle_beta   90.00
_cell.angle_gamma   90.00
#
_symmetry.space_group_name_H-M   'P 1'
#
loop_
_entity.id
_entity.type
_entity.pdbx_description
1 polymer ?
#
loop_
_entity_poly.entity_id
_entity_poly.type
_entity_poly.pdbx_seq_one_letter_code
_entity_poly.pdbx_strand_id
1 'polypeptide(L)' 'MPRGLRRAELRQIEGRRLPVATITGDGPCYATNVSYRLDTPVARTFLTPFRRLALTSSRG' A
#
# COMPACT_ATOMS: atom_id res chain seq x y z
N MET A 1 0.50 22.54 -18.71
CA MET A 1 1.80 22.29 -18.04
C MET A 1 1.57 22.20 -16.53
N PRO A 2 1.47 21.02 -15.88
CA PRO A 2 1.28 21.00 -14.43
C PRO A 2 2.63 21.12 -13.72
N ARG A 3 2.85 22.25 -13.05
CA ARG A 3 3.91 22.45 -12.05
C ARG A 3 3.40 21.94 -10.69
N GLY A 4 3.31 20.63 -10.53
CA GLY A 4 3.09 19.99 -9.23
C GLY A 4 4.43 19.71 -8.55
N LEU A 5 4.61 20.21 -7.32
CA LEU A 5 5.81 20.03 -6.50
C LEU A 5 6.18 18.54 -6.39
N ARG A 6 7.25 18.11 -7.06
CA ARG A 6 7.80 16.74 -6.93
C ARG A 6 8.95 16.76 -5.93
N ARG A 7 8.69 16.42 -4.67
CA ARG A 7 9.77 16.03 -3.76
C ARG A 7 9.74 14.52 -3.62
N ALA A 8 10.60 13.84 -4.38
CA ALA A 8 10.84 12.43 -4.17
C ALA A 8 11.70 12.28 -2.91
N GLU A 9 11.26 11.45 -1.97
CA GLU A 9 11.99 11.12 -0.75
C GLU A 9 12.25 9.62 -0.71
N LEU A 10 13.40 9.21 -0.18
CA LEU A 10 13.68 7.81 0.08
C LEU A 10 13.01 7.38 1.38
N ARG A 11 12.22 6.30 1.32
CA ARG A 11 11.62 5.66 2.51
C ARG A 11 12.14 4.23 2.66
N GLN A 12 12.29 3.80 3.91
CA GLN A 12 12.60 2.40 4.25
C GLN A 12 11.32 1.57 4.18
N ILE A 13 11.29 0.59 3.28
CA ILE A 13 10.18 -0.35 3.09
C ILE A 13 10.82 -1.73 2.98
N GLU A 14 10.49 -2.64 3.90
CA GLU A 14 11.03 -4.01 3.94
C GLU A 14 12.58 -4.08 3.89
N GLY A 15 13.24 -3.15 4.59
CA GLY A 15 14.71 -3.07 4.62
C GLY A 15 15.36 -2.46 3.38
N ARG A 16 14.57 -1.99 2.41
CA ARG A 16 15.05 -1.34 1.19
C ARG A 16 14.70 0.15 1.17
N ARG A 17 15.62 0.98 0.68
CA ARG A 17 15.35 2.41 0.39
C ARG A 17 14.69 2.53 -0.97
N LEU A 18 13.42 2.91 -0.98
CA LEU A 18 12.64 3.12 -2.21
C LEU A 18 12.27 4.61 -2.38
N PRO A 19 12.31 5.16 -3.61
CA PRO A 19 11.83 6.50 -3.88
C PRO A 19 10.30 6.54 -3.76
N VAL A 20 9.80 7.49 -2.97
CA VAL A 20 8.37 7.74 -2.76
C VAL A 20 8.08 9.17 -3.20
N ALA A 21 6.97 9.36 -3.92
CA ALA A 21 6.47 10.67 -4.31
C ALA A 21 5.03 10.83 -3.85
N THR A 22 4.71 12.01 -3.31
CA THR A 22 3.32 12.41 -3.09
C THR A 22 2.80 13.06 -4.37
N ILE A 23 1.64 12.60 -4.82
CA ILE A 23 0.96 13.15 -6.00
C ILE A 23 -0.32 13.80 -5.50
N THR A 24 -0.52 15.08 -5.83
CA THR A 24 -1.74 15.82 -5.53
C THR A 24 -2.49 16.09 -6.83
N GLY A 25 -3.77 15.72 -6.87
CA GLY A 25 -4.66 15.97 -7.99
C GLY A 25 -6.06 15.42 -7.70
N ASP A 26 -7.07 16.00 -8.35
CA ASP A 26 -8.48 15.64 -8.13
C ASP A 26 -8.93 14.44 -8.99
N GLY A 27 -8.06 13.98 -9.90
CA GLY A 27 -8.29 12.81 -10.75
C GLY A 27 -7.67 11.54 -10.17
N PRO A 28 -8.11 10.35 -10.63
CA PRO A 28 -7.52 9.08 -10.23
C PRO A 28 -6.02 9.03 -10.55
N CYS A 29 -5.24 8.57 -9.57
CA CYS A 29 -3.80 8.38 -9.73
C CYS A 29 -3.50 6.97 -10.25
N TYR A 30 -2.86 6.88 -11.42
CA TYR A 30 -2.36 5.63 -11.96
C TYR A 30 -0.89 5.44 -11.60
N ALA A 31 -0.55 4.29 -11.02
CA ALA A 31 0.81 3.93 -10.65
C ALA A 31 1.08 2.46 -10.99
N THR A 32 2.27 2.18 -11.53
CA THR A 32 2.71 0.82 -11.87
C THR A 32 3.32 0.07 -10.69
N ASN A 33 3.87 0.80 -9.72
CA ASN A 33 4.47 0.25 -8.51
C ASN A 33 3.80 0.88 -7.30
N VAL A 34 3.06 0.07 -6.52
CA VAL A 34 2.38 0.50 -5.31
C VAL A 34 2.65 -0.52 -4.21
N SER A 35 3.03 -0.05 -3.03
CA SER A 35 3.14 -0.86 -1.82
C SER A 35 2.14 -0.34 -0.80
N TYR A 36 1.29 -1.22 -0.28
CA TYR A 36 0.33 -0.91 0.77
C TYR A 36 0.76 -1.57 2.08
N ARG A 37 0.68 -0.82 3.18
CA ARG A 37 0.89 -1.35 4.53
C ARG A 37 -0.44 -1.85 5.11
N LEU A 38 -0.66 -3.17 5.07
CA LEU A 38 -1.93 -3.81 5.47
C LEU A 38 -1.90 -4.42 6.88
N ASP A 39 -0.76 -4.37 7.57
CA ASP A 39 -0.55 -4.90 8.92
C ASP A 39 -0.93 -3.90 10.04
N THR A 40 -1.76 -2.90 9.73
CA THR A 40 -2.31 -1.99 10.73
C THR A 40 -3.62 -2.54 11.31
N PRO A 41 -4.01 -2.19 12.55
CA PRO A 41 -5.29 -2.61 13.12
C PRO A 41 -6.50 -2.23 12.26
N VAL A 42 -6.52 -0.99 11.73
CA VAL A 42 -7.61 -0.50 10.87
C VAL A 42 -7.71 -1.31 9.58
N ALA A 43 -6.58 -1.56 8.90
CA ALA A 43 -6.56 -2.37 7.69
C ALA A 43 -7.04 -3.79 7.96
N ARG A 44 -6.60 -4.42 9.07
CA ARG A 44 -7.08 -5.76 9.45
C ARG A 44 -8.58 -5.80 9.72
N THR A 45 -9.12 -4.83 10.45
CA THR A 45 -10.56 -4.73 10.71
C THR A 45 -11.33 -4.59 9.39
N PHE A 46 -10.92 -3.66 8.52
CA PHE A 46 -11.56 -3.44 7.22
C PHE A 46 -11.52 -4.67 6.31
N LEU A 47 -10.40 -5.41 6.30
CA LEU A 47 -10.21 -6.58 5.44
C LEU A 47 -10.85 -7.87 6.00
N THR A 48 -11.33 -7.87 7.24
CA THR A 48 -11.93 -9.04 7.89
C THR A 48 -13.03 -9.73 7.06
N PRO A 49 -14.00 -9.03 6.43
CA PRO A 49 -15.03 -9.68 5.61
C PRO A 49 -14.49 -10.18 4.26
N PHE A 50 -13.33 -9.71 3.80
CA PHE A 50 -12.78 -10.04 2.48
C PHE A 50 -11.69 -11.12 2.53
N ARG A 51 -11.28 -11.56 3.72
CA ARG A 51 -10.33 -12.67 3.84
C ARG A 51 -11.02 -13.99 3.50
N ARG A 52 -10.46 -14.78 2.59
CA ARG A 52 -10.82 -16.20 2.50
C ARG A 52 -10.40 -16.86 3.81
N LEU A 53 -11.31 -17.58 4.46
CA LEU A 53 -10.90 -18.49 5.54
C LEU A 53 -9.84 -19.41 4.96
N ALA A 54 -8.63 -19.38 5.51
CA ALA A 54 -7.69 -20.46 5.25
C ALA A 54 -8.40 -21.73 5.71
N LEU A 55 -8.64 -22.66 4.79
CA LEU A 55 -9.03 -24.02 5.16
C LEU A 55 -7.85 -24.56 5.97
N THR A 56 -7.92 -24.44 7.30
CA THR A 56 -7.03 -25.15 8.19
C THR A 56 -7.25 -26.63 7.92
N SER A 57 -6.34 -27.25 7.17
CA SER A 57 -6.27 -28.69 7.07
C SER A 57 -5.96 -29.21 8.47
N SER A 58 -6.97 -29.67 9.18
CA SER A 58 -6.79 -30.54 10.33
C SER A 58 -6.27 -31.86 9.79
N ARG A 59 -4.96 -32.00 9.67
CA ARG A 59 -4.34 -33.33 9.61
C ARG A 59 -4.47 -33.94 11.00
N GLY A 60 -5.44 -34.83 11.12
CA GLY A 60 -5.39 -35.92 12.11
C GLY A 60 -4.39 -36.98 11.70
#